data_AF-A0A132A4L1-F1
#
_entry.id   AF-A0A132A4L1-F1
#
_cell.length_a   1.000
_cell.length_b   1.000
_cell.length_c   1.000
_cell.angle_alpha   90.00
_cell.angle_beta   90.00
_cell.angle_gamma   90.00
#
_symmetry.space_group_name_H-M   'P 1'
#
loop_
_entity.id
_entity.type
_entity.pdbx_description
1 polymer ?
#
loop_
_entity_poly.entity_id
_entity_poly.type
_entity_poly.pdbx_seq_one_letter_code
_entity_poly.pdbx_strand_id
1 'polypeptide(L)'
;MLSTLDNTTYNVIINGEIALPCNITAPSFDDGVSLVLWYRDDLATPIYTVDARQSISLDRAQHFLHTDIFDQRVQLNLTYPLSFLIIKQIKPSDGGDYRCRVDFRRARTINRVLKLTVIDS
;
A
#
# COMPACT_ATOMS: atom_id res chain seq x y z
N MET A 1 0.40 -21.96 12.54
CA MET A 1 0.74 -20.85 13.44
C MET A 1 0.08 -19.62 12.86
N LEU A 2 -1.08 -19.24 13.39
CA LEU A 2 -1.91 -18.16 12.88
C LEU A 2 -1.13 -16.85 13.02
N SER A 3 -0.65 -16.28 11.91
CA SER A 3 -0.19 -14.89 11.93
C SER A 3 -1.44 -14.05 12.18
N THR A 4 -1.51 -13.46 13.36
CA THR A 4 -2.48 -12.44 13.72
C THR A 4 -2.58 -11.45 12.55
N LEU A 5 -3.75 -11.35 11.95
CA LEU A 5 -4.10 -10.20 11.14
C LEU A 5 -4.01 -9.01 12.09
N ASP A 6 -2.87 -8.31 12.11
CA ASP A 6 -2.76 -7.00 12.72
C ASP A 6 -3.68 -6.09 11.91
N ASN A 7 -4.99 -6.14 12.18
CA ASN A 7 -5.97 -5.31 11.51
C ASN A 7 -5.93 -3.91 12.14
N THR A 8 -4.76 -3.28 12.04
CA THR A 8 -4.51 -1.95 12.57
C THR A 8 -5.49 -1.00 11.91
N THR A 9 -6.29 -0.34 12.74
CA THR A 9 -7.31 0.61 12.28
C THR A 9 -6.72 2.00 12.26
N TYR A 10 -6.90 2.68 11.14
CA TYR A 10 -6.52 4.07 10.90
C TYR A 10 -7.78 4.89 10.77
N ASN A 11 -7.90 5.96 11.53
CA ASN A 11 -9.04 6.86 11.48
C ASN A 11 -8.64 8.15 10.76
N VAL A 12 -9.53 8.67 9.93
CA VAL A 12 -9.33 9.96 9.24
C VAL A 12 -10.68 10.68 9.11
N ILE A 13 -10.65 12.00 9.22
CA ILE A 13 -11.83 12.84 9.01
C ILE A 13 -12.13 13.01 7.51
N ILE A 14 -13.41 13.20 7.16
CA ILE A 14 -13.83 13.59 5.80
C ILE A 14 -13.06 14.85 5.35
N ASN A 15 -12.71 14.91 4.05
CA ASN A 15 -11.85 15.91 3.41
C ASN A 15 -10.39 15.96 3.91
N GLY A 16 -10.03 15.11 4.87
CA GLY A 16 -8.66 14.98 5.36
C GLY A 16 -7.71 14.29 4.37
N GLU A 17 -6.51 14.03 4.86
CA GLU A 17 -5.47 13.25 4.18
C GLU A 17 -4.97 12.16 5.13
N ILE A 18 -4.67 10.98 4.59
CA ILE A 18 -4.04 9.89 5.35
C ILE A 18 -2.92 9.22 4.56
N ALA A 19 -1.90 8.76 5.29
CA ALA A 19 -0.81 7.94 4.77
C ALA A 19 -0.86 6.54 5.42
N LEU A 20 -1.29 5.54 4.65
CA LEU A 20 -1.36 4.15 5.11
C LEU A 20 0.03 3.50 4.98
N PRO A 21 0.66 3.05 6.08
CA PRO A 21 2.02 2.53 6.04
C PRO A 21 2.07 1.06 5.63
N CYS A 22 3.15 0.67 4.98
CA CYS A 22 3.49 -0.72 4.74
C CYS A 22 4.99 -0.92 4.89
N ASN A 23 5.40 -1.81 5.79
CA ASN A 23 6.80 -2.18 5.93
C ASN A 23 7.18 -3.17 4.82
N ILE A 24 8.14 -2.76 3.99
CA ILE A 24 8.64 -3.50 2.83
C ILE A 24 10.05 -4.08 3.06
N THR A 25 10.51 -4.15 4.31
CA THR A 25 11.80 -4.75 4.68
C THR A 25 11.82 -6.22 4.24
N ALA A 26 12.85 -6.59 3.49
CA ALA A 26 13.07 -7.97 3.11
C ALA A 26 13.44 -8.81 4.35
N PRO A 27 12.97 -10.07 4.47
CA PRO A 27 13.33 -10.93 5.59
C PRO A 27 14.83 -11.26 5.69
N SER A 28 15.58 -11.14 4.58
CA SER A 28 17.03 -11.31 4.54
C SER A 28 17.71 -10.13 3.84
N PHE A 29 18.95 -9.83 4.24
CA PHE A 29 19.71 -8.68 3.73
C PHE A 29 20.16 -8.83 2.27
N ASP A 30 20.23 -10.06 1.76
CA ASP A 30 20.63 -10.40 0.39
C ASP A 30 19.43 -10.50 -0.57
N ASP A 31 18.22 -10.23 -0.08
CA ASP A 31 16.99 -10.18 -0.85
C ASP A 31 16.51 -8.74 -1.02
N GLY A 32 15.61 -8.53 -1.98
CA GLY A 32 15.07 -7.22 -2.31
C GLY A 32 13.62 -7.29 -2.72
N VAL A 33 12.95 -6.15 -2.66
CA VAL A 33 11.59 -5.99 -3.14
C VAL A 33 11.56 -6.14 -4.66
N SER A 34 10.63 -6.94 -5.16
CA SER A 34 10.34 -7.11 -6.59
C SER A 34 9.08 -6.37 -7.00
N LEU A 35 8.02 -6.43 -6.19
CA LEU A 35 6.76 -5.71 -6.38
C LEU A 35 6.23 -5.17 -5.05
N VAL A 36 5.65 -3.98 -5.07
CA VAL A 36 4.75 -3.48 -4.03
C VAL A 36 3.41 -3.16 -4.68
N LEU A 37 2.34 -3.75 -4.17
CA LEU A 37 0.99 -3.59 -4.70
C LEU A 37 0.05 -3.15 -3.59
N TRP A 38 -0.67 -2.08 -3.82
CA TRP A 38 -1.72 -1.59 -2.92
C TRP A 38 -3.09 -1.91 -3.50
N TYR A 39 -3.95 -2.53 -2.69
CA TYR A 39 -5.35 -2.84 -3.01
C TYR A 39 -6.29 -2.23 -1.98
N ARG A 40 -7.56 -2.08 -2.37
CA ARG A 40 -8.71 -2.09 -1.47
C ARG A 40 -9.48 -3.37 -1.78
N ASP A 41 -10.01 -4.05 -0.76
CA ASP A 41 -10.52 -5.42 -0.91
C ASP A 41 -11.77 -5.53 -1.81
N ASP A 42 -12.47 -4.43 -2.08
CA ASP A 42 -13.60 -4.35 -3.01
C ASP A 42 -13.18 -4.08 -4.48
N LEU A 43 -11.88 -3.98 -4.77
CA LEU A 43 -11.35 -3.70 -6.10
C LEU A 43 -10.62 -4.90 -6.69
N ALA A 44 -10.90 -5.19 -7.96
CA ALA A 44 -10.24 -6.29 -8.69
C ALA A 44 -8.79 -5.97 -9.07
N THR A 45 -8.46 -4.70 -9.28
CA THR A 45 -7.13 -4.23 -9.69
C THR A 45 -6.44 -3.47 -8.56
N PRO A 46 -5.09 -3.45 -8.53
CA PRO A 46 -4.36 -2.62 -7.58
C PRO A 46 -4.70 -1.14 -7.76
N ILE A 47 -4.72 -0.39 -6.66
CA ILE A 47 -4.72 1.08 -6.64
C ILE A 47 -3.38 1.59 -7.19
N TYR A 48 -2.29 1.02 -6.69
CA TYR A 48 -0.93 1.45 -7.02
C TYR A 48 0.01 0.25 -7.13
N THR A 49 0.89 0.28 -8.13
CA THR A 49 1.94 -0.72 -8.35
C THR A 49 3.32 -0.06 -8.39
N VAL A 50 4.25 -0.63 -7.64
CA VAL A 50 5.70 -0.39 -7.76
C VAL A 50 6.32 -1.67 -8.32
N ASP A 51 6.95 -1.59 -9.49
CA ASP A 51 7.59 -2.73 -10.15
C ASP A 51 9.10 -2.55 -10.24
N ALA A 52 9.83 -3.31 -9.43
CA ALA A 52 11.29 -3.30 -9.36
C ALA A 52 11.92 -4.56 -9.99
N ARG A 53 11.14 -5.40 -10.69
CA ARG A 53 11.62 -6.67 -11.26
C ARG A 53 12.73 -6.45 -12.30
N GLN A 54 12.62 -5.39 -13.09
CA GLN A 54 13.58 -5.02 -14.12
C GLN A 54 14.47 -3.82 -13.71
N SER A 55 14.30 -3.32 -12.49
CA SER A 55 15.03 -2.15 -12.00
C SER A 55 16.26 -2.56 -11.21
N ILE A 56 17.34 -1.77 -11.36
CA ILE A 56 18.60 -1.98 -10.63
C ILE A 56 18.38 -1.81 -9.12
N SER A 57 17.50 -0.89 -8.74
CA SER A 57 17.20 -0.53 -7.36
C SER A 57 15.75 -0.07 -7.22
N LEU A 58 15.24 -0.07 -5.98
CA LEU A 58 13.84 0.22 -5.70
C LEU A 58 13.45 1.68 -5.99
N ASP A 59 14.39 2.62 -5.84
CA ASP A 59 14.23 4.04 -6.21
C ASP A 59 14.06 4.27 -7.72
N ARG A 60 14.45 3.29 -8.55
CA ARG A 60 14.25 3.31 -10.01
C ARG A 60 13.18 2.32 -10.47
N ALA A 61 12.33 1.87 -9.56
CA ALA A 61 11.19 1.05 -9.90
C ALA A 61 10.25 1.79 -10.86
N GLN A 62 9.50 1.05 -11.66
CA GLN A 62 8.39 1.61 -12.44
C GLN A 62 7.17 1.78 -11.53
N HIS A 63 6.43 2.87 -11.72
CA HIS A 63 5.25 3.19 -10.91
C HIS A 63 4.00 3.26 -11.79
N PHE A 64 2.93 2.62 -11.36
CA PHE A 64 1.64 2.63 -12.05
C PHE A 64 0.54 3.00 -11.06
N LEU A 65 -0.13 4.12 -11.32
CA LEU A 65 -1.37 4.51 -10.63
C LEU A 65 -2.54 4.09 -11.52
N HIS A 66 -3.45 3.27 -10.99
CA HIS A 66 -4.66 2.89 -11.70
C HIS A 66 -5.75 3.93 -11.41
N THR A 67 -5.82 4.94 -12.30
CA THR A 67 -6.47 6.25 -12.08
C THR A 67 -7.98 6.20 -11.85
N ASP A 68 -8.64 5.13 -12.29
CA ASP A 68 -10.11 5.04 -12.31
C ASP A 68 -10.74 4.85 -10.92
N ILE A 69 -9.89 4.65 -9.89
CA ILE A 69 -10.35 4.21 -8.57
C ILE A 69 -10.43 5.39 -7.58
N PHE A 70 -9.67 6.47 -7.78
CA PHE A 70 -9.56 7.57 -6.79
C PHE A 70 -9.49 8.99 -7.38
N ASP A 71 -9.84 9.22 -8.65
CA ASP A 71 -9.86 10.56 -9.26
C ASP A 71 -8.56 11.35 -9.04
N GLN A 72 -7.38 10.71 -9.16
CA GLN A 72 -6.06 11.31 -8.92
C GLN A 72 -5.76 11.75 -7.47
N ARG A 73 -6.60 11.37 -6.48
CA ARG A 73 -6.38 11.68 -5.05
C ARG A 73 -5.34 10.80 -4.38
N VAL A 74 -4.79 9.82 -5.09
CA VAL A 74 -3.83 8.86 -4.56
C VAL A 74 -2.42 9.20 -5.00
N GLN A 75 -1.50 9.16 -4.05
CA GLN A 75 -0.06 9.26 -4.27
C GLN A 75 0.65 8.11 -3.53
N LEU A 76 1.86 7.80 -3.97
CA LEU A 76 2.72 6.84 -3.26
C LEU A 76 3.98 7.56 -2.78
N ASN A 77 4.33 7.38 -1.52
CA ASN A 77 5.66 7.68 -1.02
C ASN A 77 6.42 6.37 -0.77
N LEU A 78 7.59 6.22 -1.37
CA LEU A 78 8.42 5.03 -1.24
C LEU A 78 9.76 5.42 -0.62
N THR A 79 9.89 5.21 0.69
CA THR A 79 11.11 5.52 1.46
C THR A 79 11.47 4.32 2.31
N TYR A 80 12.41 3.49 1.83
CA TYR A 80 12.82 2.27 2.53
C TYR A 80 13.14 2.56 4.01
N PRO A 81 12.57 1.81 4.97
CA PRO A 81 11.88 0.51 4.84
C PRO A 81 10.35 0.58 4.65
N LEU A 82 9.78 1.75 4.36
CA LEU A 82 8.34 1.95 4.29
C LEU A 82 7.84 2.34 2.89
N SER A 83 6.64 1.88 2.57
CA SER A 83 5.80 2.42 1.50
C SER A 83 4.57 3.04 2.15
N PHE A 84 4.16 4.23 1.71
CA PHE A 84 2.92 4.86 2.12
C PHE A 84 1.99 5.04 0.94
N LEU A 85 0.77 4.54 1.05
CA LEU A 85 -0.33 4.93 0.18
C LEU A 85 -0.97 6.19 0.77
N ILE A 86 -0.82 7.31 0.08
CA ILE A 86 -1.37 8.60 0.50
C ILE A 86 -2.70 8.81 -0.23
N ILE A 87 -3.77 9.05 0.53
CA ILE A 87 -5.11 9.33 0.00
C ILE A 87 -5.53 10.72 0.49
N LYS A 88 -5.77 11.63 -0.45
CA LYS A 88 -6.17 13.02 -0.19
C LYS A 88 -7.67 13.19 -0.35
N GLN A 89 -8.21 14.27 0.24
CA GLN A 89 -9.62 14.65 0.12
C GLN A 89 -10.53 13.45 0.40
N ILE A 90 -10.38 12.86 1.59
CA ILE A 90 -11.07 11.63 1.96
C ILE A 90 -12.58 11.76 1.80
N LYS A 91 -13.18 10.80 1.11
CA LYS A 91 -14.63 10.63 0.96
C LYS A 91 -15.13 9.55 1.93
N PRO A 92 -16.40 9.57 2.37
CA PRO A 92 -16.96 8.49 3.18
C PRO A 92 -16.79 7.10 2.56
N SER A 93 -16.85 7.00 1.23
CA SER A 93 -16.67 5.76 0.47
C SER A 93 -15.22 5.29 0.35
N ASP A 94 -14.25 6.02 0.89
CA ASP A 94 -12.85 5.57 0.91
C ASP A 94 -12.59 4.60 2.07
N GLY A 95 -13.49 4.52 3.06
CA GLY A 95 -13.40 3.56 4.16
C GLY A 95 -13.46 2.11 3.67
N GLY A 96 -12.67 1.24 4.31
CA GLY A 96 -12.58 -0.16 3.92
C GLY A 96 -11.27 -0.81 4.35
N ASP A 97 -11.11 -2.07 3.94
CA ASP A 97 -9.89 -2.83 4.19
C ASP A 97 -8.93 -2.63 3.01
N TYR A 98 -7.71 -2.22 3.33
CA TYR A 98 -6.62 -1.97 2.41
C TYR A 98 -5.56 -3.04 2.58
N ARG A 99 -4.98 -3.50 1.47
CA ARG A 99 -3.95 -4.52 1.50
C ARG A 99 -2.70 -4.06 0.76
N CYS A 100 -1.58 -4.03 1.48
CA CYS A 100 -0.27 -3.95 0.89
C CYS A 100 0.27 -5.36 0.68
N ARG A 101 0.53 -5.74 -0.57
CA ARG A 101 1.25 -6.96 -0.94
C ARG A 101 2.66 -6.61 -1.36
N VAL A 102 3.63 -7.27 -0.74
CA VAL A 102 5.05 -7.13 -1.05
C VAL A 102 5.56 -8.47 -1.55
N ASP A 103 6.01 -8.50 -2.79
CA ASP A 103 6.71 -9.66 -3.36
C ASP A 103 8.20 -9.40 -3.33
N PHE A 104 8.97 -10.34 -2.81
CA PHE A 104 10.43 -10.27 -2.79
C PHE A 104 11.03 -11.11 -3.91
N ARG A 105 12.31 -10.93 -4.23
CA ARG A 105 12.98 -11.69 -5.29
C ARG A 105 13.16 -13.16 -4.91
N ARG A 106 13.32 -13.47 -3.62
CA ARG A 106 13.53 -14.84 -3.11
C ARG A 106 12.57 -15.23 -2.00
N ALA A 107 12.32 -14.33 -1.06
CA ALA A 107 11.46 -14.60 0.08
C ALA A 107 9.99 -14.70 -0.32
N ARG A 108 9.21 -15.33 0.56
CA ARG A 108 7.76 -15.46 0.39
C ARG A 108 7.09 -14.09 0.35
N THR A 109 6.04 -13.96 -0.45
CA THR A 109 5.15 -12.79 -0.43
C THR A 109 4.62 -12.50 0.98
N ILE A 110 4.56 -11.22 1.33
CA ILE A 110 3.93 -10.74 2.55
C ILE A 110 2.71 -9.90 2.19
N ASN A 111 1.59 -10.15 2.86
CA ASN A 111 0.41 -9.30 2.81
C ASN A 111 0.24 -8.62 4.17
N ARG A 112 0.01 -7.31 4.16
CA ARG A 112 -0.38 -6.52 5.32
C ARG A 112 -1.75 -5.93 5.05
N VAL A 113 -2.69 -6.18 5.94
CA VAL A 113 -4.05 -5.65 5.84
C VAL A 113 -4.18 -4.53 6.87
N LEU A 114 -4.78 -3.42 6.46
CA LEU A 114 -5.03 -2.24 7.29
C LEU A 114 -6.49 -1.86 7.12
N LYS A 115 -7.12 -1.39 8.19
CA LYS A 115 -8.50 -0.90 8.13
C LYS A 115 -8.51 0.62 8.13
N LEU A 116 -9.17 1.23 7.16
CA LEU A 116 -9.43 2.67 7.14
C LEU A 116 -10.87 2.94 7.57
N THR A 117 -11.03 3.68 8.66
CA THR A 117 -12.32 4.19 9.13
C THR A 117 -12.38 5.69 8.84
N VAL A 118 -13.44 6.11 8.14
CA VAL A 118 -13.71 7.52 7.88
C VAL A 118 -14.70 8.02 8.91
N ILE A 119 -14.35 9.08 9.61
CA ILE A 119 -15.18 9.73 10.62
C ILE A 119 -15.68 11.08 10.11
N ASP A 120 -16.94 11.39 10.42
CA ASP A 120 -17.46 12.74 10.26
C ASP A 120 -16.96 13.63 11.42
N SER A 121 -16.92 14.94 11.19
CA SER A 121 -16.54 15.93 12.21
C SER A 121 -17.68 16.29 13.14
#